data_AF-A0A846HXA0-F1
#
_entry.id   AF-A0A846HXA0-F1
#
_cell.length_a   1.000
_cell.length_b   1.000
_cell.length_c   1.000
_cell.angle_alpha   90.00
_cell.angle_beta   90.00
_cell.angle_gamma   90.00
#
_symmetry.space_group_name_H-M   'P 1'
#
loop_
_entity.id
_entity.type
_entity.pdbx_description
1 polymer ?
#
loop_
_entity_poly.entity_id
_entity_poly.type
_entity_poly.pdbx_seq_one_letter_code
_entity_poly.pdbx_strand_id
1 'polypeptide(L)'
;MLGILPTRLPIPLNAKSGSDCMPSIGAWIDTGCLVALFARDDPHHPSAVSFLESNQRLTLHSIWPVVTEAGFFLDTAGKIALAIRFTPDPSRPSVGH
;
A
#
# COMPACT_ATOMS: atom_id res chain seq x y z
N MET A 1 13.52 54.89 -31.13
CA MET A 1 12.98 53.58 -30.74
C MET A 1 13.49 53.29 -29.32
N LEU A 2 12.62 53.40 -28.32
CA LEU A 2 12.93 53.27 -26.89
C LEU A 2 13.18 51.79 -26.54
N GLY A 3 14.28 51.48 -25.86
CA GLY A 3 14.52 50.19 -25.19
C GLY A 3 14.82 50.45 -23.71
N ILE A 4 13.89 50.04 -22.84
CA ILE A 4 13.88 50.25 -21.39
C ILE A 4 14.54 49.04 -20.69
N LEU A 5 15.57 49.28 -19.86
CA LEU A 5 16.13 48.41 -18.79
C LEU A 5 15.03 48.12 -17.73
N PRO A 6 15.04 47.14 -16.78
CA PRO A 6 16.21 46.50 -16.18
C PRO A 6 16.07 45.05 -15.62
N THR A 7 17.22 44.56 -15.15
CA THR A 7 17.45 43.53 -14.12
C THR A 7 16.32 43.31 -13.10
N ARG A 8 15.99 42.04 -12.81
CA ARG A 8 15.65 41.53 -11.46
C ARG A 8 15.49 40.00 -11.44
N LEU A 9 16.37 39.34 -10.70
CA LEU A 9 16.12 38.03 -10.09
C LEU A 9 14.80 38.06 -9.29
N PRO A 10 14.02 36.97 -9.29
CA PRO A 10 13.07 36.72 -8.22
C PRO A 10 13.55 35.56 -7.34
N ILE A 11 14.02 35.89 -6.16
CA ILE A 11 13.73 35.18 -4.90
C ILE A 11 13.03 36.24 -4.04
N PRO A 12 12.02 35.99 -3.17
CA PRO A 12 11.55 34.72 -2.59
C PRO A 12 10.01 34.55 -2.68
N LEU A 13 9.47 33.42 -2.19
CA LEU A 13 8.41 33.49 -1.18
C LEU A 13 8.20 32.10 -0.56
N ASN A 14 8.57 31.98 0.72
CA ASN A 14 7.93 31.09 1.68
C ASN A 14 7.58 29.68 1.17
N ALA A 15 8.54 28.75 1.28
CA ALA A 15 8.19 27.33 1.34
C ALA A 15 7.32 27.13 2.59
N LYS A 16 6.00 27.32 2.43
CA LYS A 16 5.06 26.74 3.35
C LYS A 16 5.35 25.24 3.30
N SER A 17 5.99 24.75 4.35
CA SER A 17 5.85 23.36 4.76
C SER A 17 4.40 23.16 5.18
N GLY A 18 3.48 23.26 4.21
CA GLY A 18 2.21 22.59 4.32
C GLY A 18 2.60 21.13 4.26
N SER A 19 2.57 20.45 5.40
CA SER A 19 2.50 19.01 5.41
C SER A 19 1.33 18.67 4.50
N ASP A 20 1.62 18.26 3.28
CA ASP A 20 0.63 17.81 2.32
C ASP A 20 -0.15 16.72 3.04
N CYS A 21 -1.38 17.04 3.46
CA CYS A 21 -2.33 16.05 3.94
C CYS A 21 -2.81 15.27 2.71
N MET A 22 -1.90 14.57 2.04
CA MET A 22 -2.26 13.63 1.00
C MET A 22 -3.14 12.58 1.68
N PRO A 23 -4.42 12.45 1.28
CA PRO A 23 -5.28 11.44 1.86
C PRO A 23 -4.63 10.07 1.62
N SER A 24 -4.38 9.34 2.71
CA SER A 24 -3.97 7.94 2.60
C SER A 24 -5.15 7.18 2.02
N ILE A 25 -5.02 6.73 0.77
CA ILE A 25 -6.06 5.91 0.14
C ILE A 25 -5.86 4.47 0.66
N GLY A 26 -6.84 4.00 1.43
CA GLY A 26 -6.88 2.65 1.96
C GLY A 26 -7.86 1.78 1.16
N ALA A 27 -7.55 0.49 1.01
CA ALA A 27 -8.45 -0.49 0.41
C ALA A 27 -8.58 -1.72 1.33
N TRP A 28 -9.80 -2.24 1.43
CA TRP A 28 -10.05 -3.53 2.08
C TRP A 28 -9.82 -4.66 1.09
N ILE A 29 -9.10 -5.69 1.51
CA ILE A 29 -8.87 -6.91 0.74
C ILE A 29 -9.55 -8.10 1.41
N ASP A 30 -10.28 -8.83 0.58
CA ASP A 30 -11.08 -9.99 0.93
C ASP A 30 -10.31 -11.31 0.69
N THR A 31 -10.89 -12.42 1.15
CA THR A 31 -10.33 -13.77 1.09
C THR A 31 -9.85 -14.13 -0.31
N GLY A 32 -10.67 -13.91 -1.33
CA GLY A 32 -10.32 -14.26 -2.71
C GLY A 32 -9.07 -13.52 -3.23
N CYS A 33 -8.87 -12.26 -2.83
CA CYS A 33 -7.69 -11.50 -3.22
C CYS A 33 -6.43 -12.04 -2.53
N LEU A 34 -6.52 -12.40 -1.25
CA LEU A 34 -5.40 -13.03 -0.54
C LEU A 34 -5.07 -14.41 -1.14
N VAL A 35 -6.07 -15.23 -1.47
CA VAL A 35 -5.84 -16.52 -2.13
C VAL A 35 -5.12 -16.31 -3.46
N ALA A 36 -5.61 -15.41 -4.32
CA ALA A 36 -4.95 -15.11 -5.60
C ALA A 36 -3.50 -14.62 -5.43
N LEU A 37 -3.20 -13.84 -4.38
CA LEU A 37 -1.84 -13.36 -4.11
C LEU A 37 -0.89 -14.47 -3.64
N PHE A 38 -1.36 -15.40 -2.81
CA PHE A 38 -0.50 -16.37 -2.13
C PHE A 38 -0.51 -17.78 -2.75
N ALA A 39 -1.54 -18.14 -3.53
CA ALA A 39 -1.57 -19.35 -4.35
C ALA A 39 -1.00 -19.04 -5.74
N ARG A 40 0.23 -19.46 -6.02
CA ARG A 40 0.92 -19.17 -7.29
C ARG A 40 0.24 -19.75 -8.52
N ASP A 41 -0.45 -20.87 -8.33
CA ASP A 41 -1.18 -21.57 -9.39
C ASP A 41 -2.63 -21.04 -9.54
N ASP A 42 -3.04 -20.03 -8.76
CA ASP A 42 -4.34 -19.39 -8.92
C ASP A 42 -4.40 -18.63 -10.26
N PRO A 43 -5.44 -18.83 -11.09
CA PRO A 43 -5.56 -18.15 -12.38
C PRO A 43 -5.54 -16.62 -12.29
N HIS A 44 -5.91 -16.05 -11.15
CA HIS A 44 -5.93 -14.61 -10.89
C HIS A 44 -4.64 -14.09 -10.26
N HIS A 45 -3.66 -14.94 -9.97
CA HIS A 45 -2.37 -14.53 -9.41
C HIS A 45 -1.69 -13.39 -10.20
N PRO A 46 -1.58 -13.45 -11.55
CA PRO A 46 -0.97 -12.36 -12.31
C PRO A 46 -1.72 -11.03 -12.18
N SER A 47 -3.06 -11.08 -12.16
CA SER A 47 -3.89 -9.88 -11.99
C SER A 47 -3.75 -9.28 -10.59
N ALA A 48 -3.68 -10.12 -9.56
CA ALA A 48 -3.51 -9.67 -8.19
C ALA A 48 -2.13 -9.01 -7.98
N VAL A 49 -1.06 -9.59 -8.54
CA VAL A 49 0.27 -8.98 -8.53
C VAL A 49 0.29 -7.64 -9.28
N SER A 50 -0.27 -7.60 -10.50
CA SER A 50 -0.32 -6.38 -11.30
C SER A 50 -1.11 -5.25 -10.61
N PHE A 51 -2.18 -5.59 -9.89
CA PHE A 51 -2.92 -4.65 -9.05
C PHE A 51 -2.01 -4.03 -7.97
N LEU A 52 -1.22 -4.83 -7.25
CA LEU A 52 -0.30 -4.32 -6.23
C LEU A 52 0.80 -3.44 -6.82
N GLU A 53 1.39 -3.86 -7.94
CA GLU A 53 2.46 -3.12 -8.63
C GLU A 53 2.00 -1.75 -9.12
N SER A 54 0.74 -1.68 -9.59
CA SER A 54 0.11 -0.45 -10.08
C SER A 54 -0.33 0.48 -8.94
N ASN A 55 -0.43 -0.03 -7.70
CA ASN A 55 -1.03 0.68 -6.58
C ASN A 55 -0.13 0.73 -5.33
N GLN A 56 1.17 1.00 -5.51
CA GLN A 56 2.17 1.02 -4.43
C GLN A 56 1.88 2.03 -3.29
N ARG A 57 1.01 3.01 -3.53
CA ARG A 57 0.59 4.00 -2.53
C ARG A 57 -0.65 3.57 -1.72
N LEU A 58 -1.30 2.46 -2.07
CA LEU A 58 -2.46 1.96 -1.34
C LEU A 58 -2.02 1.29 -0.04
N THR A 59 -2.67 1.67 1.06
CA THR A 59 -2.60 0.88 2.29
C THR A 59 -3.67 -0.20 2.23
N LEU A 60 -3.27 -1.45 2.35
CA LEU A 60 -4.20 -2.57 2.27
C LEU A 60 -4.55 -3.06 3.67
N HIS A 61 -5.84 -3.17 3.94
CA HIS A 61 -6.40 -3.59 5.21
C HIS A 61 -7.14 -4.92 5.05
N SER A 62 -7.04 -5.77 6.06
CA SER A 62 -7.85 -6.98 6.16
C SER A 62 -8.14 -7.27 7.63
N ILE A 63 -9.06 -8.20 7.89
CA ILE A 63 -9.45 -8.62 9.24
C ILE A 63 -9.05 -10.08 9.46
N TRP A 64 -8.85 -10.46 10.72
CA TRP A 64 -8.42 -11.81 11.06
C TRP A 64 -9.30 -12.93 10.46
N PRO A 65 -10.66 -12.83 10.44
CA PRO A 65 -11.50 -13.82 9.76
C PRO A 65 -11.14 -14.06 8.30
N VAL A 66 -10.88 -13.00 7.54
CA VAL A 66 -10.48 -13.07 6.12
C VAL A 66 -9.11 -13.75 5.97
N VAL A 67 -8.15 -13.42 6.84
CA VAL A 67 -6.84 -14.06 6.86
C VAL A 67 -6.96 -15.56 7.17
N THR A 68 -7.80 -15.93 8.14
CA THR A 68 -8.02 -17.34 8.50
C THR A 68 -8.74 -18.11 7.39
N GLU A 69 -9.70 -17.49 6.71
CA GLU A 69 -10.41 -18.09 5.60
C GLU A 69 -9.48 -18.28 4.38
N ALA A 70 -8.66 -17.29 4.05
CA ALA A 70 -7.65 -17.46 2.99
C ALA A 70 -6.68 -18.59 3.32
N GLY A 71 -6.26 -18.70 4.58
CA GLY A 71 -5.45 -19.80 5.08
C GLY A 71 -6.07 -21.18 4.84
N PHE A 72 -7.40 -21.33 4.82
CA PHE A 72 -8.04 -22.61 4.51
C PHE A 72 -7.74 -23.10 3.09
N PHE A 73 -7.71 -22.19 2.11
CA PHE A 73 -7.52 -22.50 0.69
C PHE A 73 -6.05 -22.70 0.28
N LEU A 74 -5.10 -22.19 1.05
CA LEU A 74 -3.68 -22.20 0.70
C LEU A 74 -3.00 -23.53 1.05
N ASP A 75 -2.00 -23.89 0.25
CA ASP A 75 -1.05 -24.94 0.57
C ASP A 75 -0.12 -24.51 1.73
N THR A 76 0.79 -25.39 2.15
CA THR A 76 1.71 -25.09 3.26
C THR A 76 2.59 -23.87 2.95
N ALA A 77 3.06 -23.72 1.72
CA ALA A 77 3.91 -22.60 1.34
C ALA A 77 3.15 -21.27 1.38
N GLY A 78 1.93 -21.23 0.82
CA GLY A 78 1.05 -20.07 0.84
C GLY A 78 0.65 -19.68 2.27
N LYS A 79 0.35 -20.65 3.13
CA LYS A 79 0.05 -20.42 4.56
C LYS A 79 1.21 -19.74 5.29
N ILE A 80 2.44 -20.22 5.07
CA ILE A 80 3.65 -19.63 5.69
C ILE A 80 3.85 -18.19 5.20
N ALA A 81 3.72 -17.96 3.90
CA ALA A 81 3.87 -16.62 3.32
C ALA A 81 2.80 -15.65 3.84
N LEU A 82 1.55 -16.09 3.93
CA LEU A 82 0.45 -15.31 4.50
C LEU A 82 0.72 -15.01 5.99
N ALA A 83 1.13 -16.00 6.77
CA ALA A 83 1.44 -15.82 8.19
C ALA A 83 2.57 -14.81 8.41
N ILE A 84 3.68 -14.90 7.66
CA ILE A 84 4.78 -13.92 7.74
C ILE A 84 4.27 -12.50 7.44
N ARG A 85 3.33 -12.35 6.50
CA ARG A 85 2.77 -11.05 6.13
C ARG A 85 1.85 -10.44 7.19
N PHE A 86 1.10 -11.26 7.94
CA PHE A 86 0.12 -10.80 8.91
C PHE A 86 0.55 -10.97 10.38
N THR A 87 1.70 -11.59 10.64
CA THR A 87 2.27 -11.65 12.00
C THR A 87 2.70 -10.24 12.40
N PRO A 88 2.21 -9.72 13.54
CA PRO A 88 2.64 -8.42 14.05
C PRO A 88 4.15 -8.43 14.25
N ASP A 89 4.81 -7.36 13.82
CA ASP A 89 6.21 -7.14 14.17
C ASP A 89 6.30 -7.00 15.71
N PRO A 90 7.02 -7.91 16.41
CA PRO A 90 7.10 -7.89 17.86
C PRO A 90 7.79 -6.63 18.41
N SER A 91 8.47 -5.84 17.56
CA SER A 91 9.10 -4.58 17.91
C SER A 91 8.19 -3.35 17.75
N ARG A 92 7.01 -3.51 17.15
CA ARG A 92 6.03 -2.43 16.98
C ARG A 92 5.00 -2.48 18.11
N PRO A 93 4.83 -1.40 18.90
CA PRO A 93 3.84 -1.38 19.95
C PRO A 93 2.45 -1.59 19.35
N SER A 94 1.70 -2.56 19.87
CA SER A 94 0.30 -2.76 19.55
C SER A 94 -0.46 -1.49 19.91
N VAL A 95 -1.02 -0.80 18.90
CA VAL A 95 -1.98 0.27 19.15
C VAL A 95 -3.25 -0.41 19.67
N GLY A 96 -3.41 -0.40 20.98
CA GLY A 96 -4.61 -0.91 21.65
C GLY A 96 -5.83 -0.15 21.15
N HIS A 97 -6.90 -0.90 20.86
CA HIS A 97 -8.25 -0.37 20.69
C HIS A 97 -8.89 -0.11 22.04
#